data_AF-A0A355PL63-F1
#
_entry.id   AF-A0A355PL63-F1
#
_cell.length_a   1.000
_cell.length_b   1.000
_cell.length_c   1.000
_cell.angle_alpha   90.00
_cell.angle_beta   90.00
_cell.angle_gamma   90.00
#
_symmetry.space_group_name_H-M   'P 1'
#
loop_
_entity.id
_entity.type
_entity.pdbx_description
1 polymer ?
#
loop_
_entity_poly.entity_id
_entity_poly.type
_entity_poly.pdbx_seq_one_letter_code
_entity_poly.pdbx_strand_id
1 'polypeptide(L)'
;MNSGNNDPFAYRSQGGAFNVGSEVGDNLSALVGVDDQLMCITRKNIRMVLMADSVDPQRTNPNIDHNVQHILPYGSDNEFVGRTFQQASFLFKEHTLPKSVDHNKGISISLSFLREITALDKLKDEYIAEEESITSSISSQGKSLQIPALPNLEQKVKGFISNTDHAMRSIMEITNLFYPDVKGKGWEELLCKTIKTELGDDDPFTIFIQTFKKFTEKTRTIRNKIEHPYGELRDDVFTVENYKLNLTNNIDLPSISYKGKEYNLSKMQIAVFMESTTLSLLTIFELLMVYLCNLHAEPFAGDKRIVVSVPEDRRQESEKHVGFKYEVLWTK
;
A
#
# COMPACT_ATOMS: atom_id res chain seq x y z
N MET A 1 -53.28 3.01 -13.10
CA MET A 1 -53.12 1.67 -12.50
C MET A 1 -52.37 1.87 -11.19
N ASN A 2 -53.07 1.72 -10.06
CA ASN A 2 -52.51 1.84 -8.71
C ASN A 2 -51.64 0.61 -8.42
N SER A 3 -50.32 0.73 -8.51
CA SER A 3 -49.38 -0.22 -7.93
C SER A 3 -49.41 -0.04 -6.40
N GLY A 4 -49.76 -1.09 -5.68
CA GLY A 4 -50.15 -1.06 -4.28
C GLY A 4 -49.06 -0.63 -3.31
N ASN A 5 -49.48 0.04 -2.24
CA ASN A 5 -48.73 0.39 -1.03
C ASN A 5 -48.21 -0.82 -0.21
N ASN A 6 -48.17 -2.03 -0.78
CA ASN A 6 -47.91 -3.28 -0.06
C ASN A 6 -46.74 -4.10 -0.64
N ASP A 7 -45.90 -3.55 -1.53
CA ASP A 7 -44.64 -4.22 -1.87
C ASP A 7 -43.68 -4.10 -0.67
N PRO A 8 -43.39 -5.21 0.05
CA PRO A 8 -42.52 -5.15 1.22
C PRO A 8 -41.05 -4.84 0.85
N PHE A 9 -40.71 -4.83 -0.44
CA PHE A 9 -39.39 -4.47 -0.96
C PHE A 9 -39.32 -3.07 -1.58
N ALA A 10 -40.39 -2.27 -1.50
CA ALA A 10 -40.45 -0.94 -2.12
C ALA A 10 -39.31 -0.01 -1.71
N TYR A 11 -38.78 -0.16 -0.48
CA TYR A 11 -37.63 0.62 0.01
C TYR A 11 -36.32 0.28 -0.71
N ARG A 12 -36.15 -0.97 -1.21
CA ARG A 12 -34.94 -1.40 -1.93
C ARG A 12 -34.83 -0.84 -3.34
N SER A 13 -35.94 -0.35 -3.89
CA SER A 13 -36.00 0.31 -5.19
C SER A 13 -35.78 1.83 -5.10
N GLN A 14 -35.44 2.33 -3.91
CA GLN A 14 -35.17 3.74 -3.63
C GLN A 14 -33.70 3.95 -3.23
N GLY A 15 -33.26 5.21 -3.17
CA GLY A 15 -31.95 5.54 -2.61
C GLY A 15 -31.90 5.29 -1.10
N GLY A 16 -30.78 4.77 -0.61
CA GLY A 16 -30.54 4.54 0.82
C GLY A 16 -29.88 5.74 1.52
N ALA A 17 -30.04 5.83 2.84
CA ALA A 17 -29.34 6.79 3.70
C ALA A 17 -28.50 6.04 4.74
N PHE A 18 -27.25 6.47 4.93
CA PHE A 18 -26.27 5.75 5.73
C PHE A 18 -25.50 6.67 6.67
N ASN A 19 -25.29 6.21 7.91
CA ASN A 19 -24.35 6.85 8.84
C ASN A 19 -22.97 6.19 8.72
N VAL A 20 -22.04 6.89 8.07
CA VAL A 20 -20.70 6.36 7.77
C VAL A 20 -19.59 6.88 8.68
N GLY A 21 -19.82 7.95 9.46
CA GLY A 21 -18.87 8.40 10.49
C GLY A 21 -18.95 7.55 11.77
N SER A 22 -17.84 7.39 12.50
CA SER A 22 -17.84 6.76 13.84
C SER A 22 -18.04 7.75 14.98
N GLU A 23 -17.63 9.01 14.80
CA GLU A 23 -17.56 10.01 15.85
C GLU A 23 -17.50 11.43 15.30
N VAL A 24 -17.58 12.43 16.19
CA VAL A 24 -17.47 13.84 15.81
C VAL A 24 -16.11 14.11 15.15
N GLY A 25 -16.16 14.68 13.94
CA GLY A 25 -14.96 14.97 13.13
C GLY A 25 -14.58 13.85 12.17
N ASP A 26 -15.20 12.67 12.22
CA ASP A 26 -15.01 11.60 11.23
C ASP A 26 -15.87 11.84 9.97
N ASN A 27 -15.54 12.91 9.24
CA ASN A 27 -16.31 13.36 8.08
C ASN A 27 -16.00 12.51 6.84
N LEU A 28 -16.98 12.40 5.93
CA LEU A 28 -16.78 11.76 4.62
C LEU A 28 -15.75 12.54 3.80
N SER A 29 -14.80 11.83 3.21
CA SER A 29 -13.73 12.38 2.36
C SER A 29 -13.90 11.97 0.90
N ALA A 30 -14.29 10.72 0.63
CA ALA A 30 -14.50 10.24 -0.74
C ALA A 30 -15.50 9.07 -0.79
N LEU A 31 -16.11 8.91 -1.97
CA LEU A 31 -16.90 7.75 -2.36
C LEU A 31 -16.20 7.10 -3.55
N VAL A 32 -15.89 5.81 -3.45
CA VAL A 32 -15.10 5.08 -4.44
C VAL A 32 -15.80 3.77 -4.78
N GLY A 33 -16.08 3.52 -6.06
CA GLY A 33 -16.57 2.23 -6.53
C GLY A 33 -15.42 1.22 -6.62
N VAL A 34 -15.61 0.01 -6.09
CA VAL A 34 -14.64 -1.09 -6.13
C VAL A 34 -15.40 -2.40 -6.30
N ASP A 35 -15.15 -3.17 -7.37
CA ASP A 35 -15.77 -4.48 -7.63
C ASP A 35 -17.31 -4.51 -7.37
N ASP A 36 -18.05 -3.56 -7.96
CA ASP A 36 -19.50 -3.35 -7.79
C ASP A 36 -19.97 -2.93 -6.37
N GLN A 37 -19.03 -2.61 -5.48
CA GLN A 37 -19.29 -2.14 -4.13
C GLN A 37 -18.96 -0.66 -3.99
N LEU A 38 -19.74 0.06 -3.17
CA LEU A 38 -19.45 1.46 -2.86
C LEU A 38 -18.66 1.51 -1.55
N MET A 39 -17.41 1.97 -1.63
CA MET A 39 -16.56 2.26 -0.49
C MET A 39 -16.67 3.75 -0.11
N CYS A 40 -16.84 3.99 1.19
CA CYS A 40 -16.85 5.30 1.81
C CYS A 40 -15.53 5.49 2.56
N ILE A 41 -14.72 6.45 2.12
CA ILE A 41 -13.52 6.88 2.84
C ILE A 41 -13.92 8.06 3.71
N THR A 42 -13.88 7.90 5.03
CA THR A 42 -13.99 9.00 5.98
C THR A 42 -12.60 9.47 6.40
N ARG A 43 -12.53 10.46 7.29
CA ARG A 43 -11.26 10.91 7.86
C ARG A 43 -10.51 9.80 8.61
N LYS A 44 -11.25 8.94 9.33
CA LYS A 44 -10.66 7.92 10.21
C LYS A 44 -10.89 6.48 9.78
N ASN A 45 -11.84 6.21 8.87
CA ASN A 45 -12.23 4.84 8.54
C ASN A 45 -12.49 4.66 7.04
N ILE A 46 -12.39 3.40 6.59
CA ILE A 46 -12.95 2.97 5.31
C ILE A 46 -14.09 2.00 5.61
N ARG A 47 -15.24 2.28 5.02
CA ARG A 47 -16.46 1.47 5.16
C ARG A 47 -17.01 1.07 3.80
N MET A 48 -17.70 -0.04 3.75
CA MET A 48 -18.39 -0.53 2.56
C MET A 48 -19.90 -0.42 2.76
N VAL A 49 -20.60 0.13 1.77
CA VAL A 49 -22.05 0.10 1.72
C VAL A 49 -22.50 -1.24 1.13
N LEU A 50 -23.31 -1.96 1.89
CA LEU A 50 -23.95 -3.20 1.48
C LEU A 50 -25.43 -2.93 1.26
N MET A 51 -25.84 -2.96 -0.01
CA MET A 51 -27.26 -2.85 -0.32
C MET A 51 -27.97 -4.14 0.06
N ALA A 52 -29.24 -4.05 0.47
CA ALA A 52 -30.02 -5.23 0.83
C ALA A 52 -30.09 -6.26 -0.32
N ASP A 53 -30.15 -5.80 -1.57
CA ASP A 53 -30.13 -6.68 -2.76
C ASP A 53 -28.76 -7.30 -3.03
N SER A 54 -27.66 -6.78 -2.47
CA SER A 54 -26.35 -7.46 -2.53
C SER A 54 -26.31 -8.68 -1.60
N VAL A 55 -27.11 -8.68 -0.54
CA VAL A 55 -27.20 -9.77 0.45
C VAL A 55 -28.31 -10.77 0.08
N ASP A 56 -29.45 -10.27 -0.41
CA ASP A 56 -30.61 -11.05 -0.81
C ASP A 56 -31.12 -10.60 -2.19
N PRO A 57 -30.40 -10.96 -3.28
CA PRO A 57 -30.74 -10.54 -4.65
C PRO A 57 -32.10 -11.05 -5.12
N GLN A 58 -32.52 -12.20 -4.59
CA GLN A 58 -33.80 -12.84 -4.93
C GLN A 58 -34.98 -12.26 -4.13
N ARG A 59 -34.72 -11.28 -3.23
CA ARG A 59 -35.75 -10.61 -2.42
C ARG A 59 -36.63 -11.62 -1.69
N THR A 60 -36.00 -12.53 -0.95
CA THR A 60 -36.67 -13.57 -0.17
C THR A 60 -36.97 -13.13 1.26
N ASN A 61 -36.25 -12.13 1.78
CA ASN A 61 -36.41 -11.64 3.14
C ASN A 61 -36.57 -10.11 3.18
N PRO A 62 -37.79 -9.58 3.34
CA PRO A 62 -38.04 -8.14 3.36
C PRO A 62 -37.47 -7.42 4.58
N ASN A 63 -36.96 -8.15 5.58
CA ASN A 63 -36.36 -7.55 6.78
C ASN A 63 -34.85 -7.27 6.66
N ILE A 64 -34.21 -7.64 5.55
CA ILE A 64 -32.78 -7.32 5.34
C ILE A 64 -32.66 -5.84 4.97
N ASP A 65 -32.06 -5.06 5.86
CA ASP A 65 -31.81 -3.65 5.61
C ASP A 65 -30.50 -3.43 4.81
N HIS A 66 -30.34 -2.24 4.25
CA HIS A 66 -29.04 -1.79 3.79
C HIS A 66 -28.10 -1.63 5.00
N ASN A 67 -26.84 -2.02 4.86
CA ASN A 67 -25.89 -2.04 5.95
C ASN A 67 -24.58 -1.35 5.57
N VAL A 68 -23.81 -0.99 6.58
CA VAL A 68 -22.46 -0.45 6.42
C VAL A 68 -21.49 -1.36 7.16
N GLN A 69 -20.50 -1.90 6.45
CA GLN A 69 -19.46 -2.73 7.03
C GLN A 69 -18.17 -1.93 7.22
N HIS A 70 -17.55 -2.05 8.39
CA HIS A 70 -16.23 -1.48 8.63
C HIS A 70 -15.15 -2.36 7.97
N ILE A 71 -14.33 -1.77 7.10
CA ILE A 71 -13.33 -2.49 6.30
C ILE A 71 -11.93 -2.25 6.85
N LEU A 72 -11.57 -0.99 7.12
CA LEU A 72 -10.27 -0.63 7.68
C LEU A 72 -10.41 0.50 8.70
N PRO A 73 -9.67 0.44 9.83
CA PRO A 73 -9.67 1.45 10.88
C PRO A 73 -8.77 2.66 10.52
N TYR A 74 -8.67 2.97 9.23
CA TYR A 74 -7.86 4.07 8.70
C TYR A 74 -8.69 4.80 7.65
N GLY A 75 -8.57 6.12 7.60
CA GLY A 75 -9.23 6.99 6.63
C GLY A 75 -8.26 7.96 5.98
N SER A 76 -8.78 9.01 5.34
CA SER A 76 -7.99 10.01 4.61
C SER A 76 -6.98 10.78 5.47
N ASP A 77 -7.08 10.71 6.81
CA ASP A 77 -6.05 11.26 7.69
C ASP A 77 -4.74 10.47 7.69
N ASN A 78 -4.80 9.19 7.33
CA ASN A 78 -3.66 8.30 7.24
C ASN A 78 -3.00 8.39 5.85
N GLU A 79 -1.68 8.54 5.81
CA GLU A 79 -0.95 8.73 4.54
C GLU A 79 -1.03 7.51 3.62
N PHE A 80 -1.11 6.29 4.16
CA PHE A 80 -1.25 5.09 3.34
C PHE A 80 -2.56 5.14 2.56
N VAL A 81 -3.66 5.54 3.18
CA VAL A 81 -4.96 5.66 2.49
C VAL A 81 -4.88 6.68 1.37
N GLY A 82 -4.33 7.86 1.67
CA GLY A 82 -4.21 8.95 0.73
C GLY A 82 -3.35 8.63 -0.49
N ARG A 83 -2.13 8.13 -0.25
CA ARG A 83 -1.11 7.86 -1.27
C ARG A 83 -1.34 6.58 -2.07
N THR A 84 -2.27 5.72 -1.62
CA THR A 84 -2.63 4.47 -2.31
C THR A 84 -4.06 4.53 -2.85
N PHE A 85 -5.04 4.11 -2.05
CA PHE A 85 -6.41 3.89 -2.46
C PHE A 85 -7.11 5.18 -2.89
N GLN A 86 -6.92 6.28 -2.15
CA GLN A 86 -7.50 7.55 -2.53
C GLN A 86 -6.84 8.10 -3.79
N GLN A 87 -5.50 8.10 -3.87
CA GLN A 87 -4.75 8.50 -5.06
C GLN A 87 -5.19 7.72 -6.31
N ALA A 88 -5.42 6.42 -6.18
CA ALA A 88 -5.93 5.57 -7.25
C ALA A 88 -7.32 6.01 -7.74
N SER A 89 -8.21 6.47 -6.86
CA SER A 89 -9.53 6.96 -7.27
C SER A 89 -9.46 8.24 -8.13
N PHE A 90 -8.36 8.99 -8.07
CA PHE A 90 -8.10 10.12 -8.97
C PHE A 90 -7.44 9.70 -10.29
N LEU A 91 -6.56 8.70 -10.28
CA LEU A 91 -5.76 8.30 -11.45
C LEU A 91 -6.44 7.25 -12.33
N PHE A 92 -7.22 6.34 -11.75
CA PHE A 92 -7.99 5.32 -12.45
C PHE A 92 -9.44 5.77 -12.67
N LYS A 93 -9.62 7.01 -13.13
CA LYS A 93 -10.94 7.54 -13.45
C LYS A 93 -11.37 7.04 -14.82
N GLU A 94 -12.67 6.83 -14.99
CA GLU A 94 -13.21 6.48 -16.30
C GLU A 94 -12.85 7.56 -17.34
N HIS A 95 -12.48 7.12 -18.54
CA HIS A 95 -12.05 7.97 -19.67
C HIS A 95 -10.72 8.74 -19.47
N THR A 96 -9.93 8.43 -18.44
CA THR A 96 -8.56 8.97 -18.30
C THR A 96 -7.48 8.10 -18.90
N LEU A 97 -7.77 6.81 -19.07
CA LEU A 97 -6.83 5.78 -19.53
C LEU A 97 -7.43 5.02 -20.74
N PRO A 98 -6.60 4.31 -21.53
CA PRO A 98 -7.03 3.50 -22.65
C PRO A 98 -8.02 2.43 -22.21
N LYS A 99 -8.93 2.04 -23.11
CA LYS A 99 -9.92 0.98 -22.84
C LYS A 99 -9.29 -0.38 -22.52
N SER A 100 -8.03 -0.60 -22.90
CA SER A 100 -7.28 -1.81 -22.56
C SER A 100 -6.88 -1.89 -21.09
N VAL A 101 -6.90 -0.77 -20.37
CA VAL A 101 -6.57 -0.68 -18.94
C VAL A 101 -7.88 -0.73 -18.13
N ASP A 102 -8.04 -1.77 -17.31
CA ASP A 102 -9.21 -1.92 -16.44
C ASP A 102 -9.08 -1.00 -15.21
N HIS A 103 -9.83 0.11 -15.23
CA HIS A 103 -9.79 1.13 -14.18
C HIS A 103 -10.27 0.59 -12.82
N ASN A 104 -11.34 -0.23 -12.81
CA ASN A 104 -11.86 -0.80 -11.57
C ASN A 104 -10.83 -1.75 -10.98
N LYS A 105 -10.19 -2.56 -11.81
CA LYS A 105 -9.11 -3.44 -11.35
C LYS A 105 -7.95 -2.66 -10.75
N GLY A 106 -7.57 -1.50 -11.31
CA GLY A 106 -6.54 -0.63 -10.74
C GLY A 106 -6.89 -0.12 -9.34
N ILE A 107 -8.15 0.27 -9.11
CA ILE A 107 -8.66 0.66 -7.80
C ILE A 107 -8.64 -0.53 -6.83
N SER A 108 -9.09 -1.72 -7.26
CA SER A 108 -9.11 -2.94 -6.43
C SER A 108 -7.69 -3.41 -6.04
N ILE A 109 -6.72 -3.32 -6.96
CA ILE A 109 -5.30 -3.59 -6.65
C ILE A 109 -4.78 -2.59 -5.60
N SER A 110 -5.17 -1.32 -5.70
CA SER A 110 -4.77 -0.28 -4.75
C SER A 110 -5.35 -0.49 -3.35
N LEU A 111 -6.58 -0.99 -3.25
CA LEU A 111 -7.17 -1.40 -1.96
C LEU A 111 -6.45 -2.63 -1.38
N SER A 112 -6.07 -3.60 -2.21
CA SER A 112 -5.27 -4.75 -1.79
C SER A 112 -3.90 -4.31 -1.27
N PHE A 113 -3.19 -3.45 -2.00
CA PHE A 113 -1.92 -2.89 -1.55
C PHE A 113 -2.06 -2.13 -0.22
N LEU A 114 -3.12 -1.33 -0.06
CA LEU A 114 -3.41 -0.63 1.20
C LEU A 114 -3.52 -1.60 2.40
N ARG A 115 -4.18 -2.75 2.21
CA ARG A 115 -4.30 -3.77 3.26
C ARG A 115 -2.93 -4.37 3.61
N GLU A 116 -2.11 -4.67 2.62
CA GLU A 116 -0.78 -5.23 2.83
C GLU A 116 0.17 -4.24 3.51
N ILE A 117 0.17 -2.97 3.06
CA ILE A 117 1.08 -1.96 3.63
C ILE A 117 0.69 -1.58 5.06
N THR A 118 -0.62 -1.51 5.37
CA THR A 118 -1.08 -1.25 6.75
C THR A 118 -0.83 -2.44 7.67
N ALA A 119 -0.85 -3.68 7.16
CA ALA A 119 -0.44 -4.85 7.92
C ALA A 119 1.07 -4.83 8.24
N LEU A 120 1.91 -4.41 7.30
CA LEU A 120 3.35 -4.21 7.54
C LEU A 120 3.61 -3.10 8.55
N ASP A 121 2.89 -1.99 8.43
CA ASP A 121 2.99 -0.87 9.34
C ASP A 121 2.62 -1.25 10.78
N LYS A 122 1.55 -2.04 10.94
CA LYS A 122 1.16 -2.60 12.23
C LYS A 122 2.26 -3.50 12.84
N LEU A 123 2.89 -4.38 12.06
CA LEU A 123 4.00 -5.20 12.54
C LEU A 123 5.20 -4.36 12.99
N LYS A 124 5.49 -3.27 12.24
CA LYS A 124 6.53 -2.30 12.57
C LYS A 124 6.19 -1.57 13.88
N ASP A 125 4.98 -1.05 14.03
CA ASP A 125 4.54 -0.34 15.24
C ASP A 125 4.52 -1.25 16.48
N GLU A 126 4.04 -2.48 16.35
CA GLU A 126 4.08 -3.48 17.43
C GLU A 126 5.51 -3.78 17.86
N TYR A 127 6.44 -3.91 16.91
CA TYR A 127 7.85 -4.10 17.19
C TYR A 127 8.47 -2.89 17.89
N ILE A 128 8.22 -1.67 17.39
CA ILE A 128 8.76 -0.42 17.97
C ILE A 128 8.24 -0.24 19.40
N ALA A 129 6.94 -0.42 19.64
CA ALA A 129 6.36 -0.28 20.97
C ALA A 129 6.95 -1.28 21.98
N GLU A 130 7.22 -2.51 21.56
CA GLU A 130 7.88 -3.52 22.40
C GLU A 130 9.35 -3.17 22.66
N GLU A 131 10.09 -2.72 21.63
CA GLU A 131 11.47 -2.25 21.77
C GLU A 131 11.56 -1.04 22.73
N GLU A 132 10.68 -0.07 22.62
CA GLU A 132 10.62 1.11 23.50
C GLU A 132 10.28 0.73 24.95
N SER A 133 9.33 -0.19 25.14
CA SER A 133 8.97 -0.70 26.47
C SER A 133 10.16 -1.39 27.14
N ILE A 134 10.91 -2.21 26.41
CA ILE A 134 12.11 -2.87 26.93
C ILE A 134 13.20 -1.84 27.19
N THR A 135 13.47 -0.95 26.24
CA THR A 135 14.56 0.04 26.32
C THR A 135 14.37 1.01 27.48
N SER A 136 13.14 1.46 27.72
CA SER A 136 12.82 2.32 28.87
C SER A 136 13.08 1.62 30.21
N SER A 137 12.85 0.30 30.30
CA SER A 137 13.15 -0.47 31.51
C SER A 137 14.65 -0.58 31.82
N ILE A 138 15.53 -0.56 30.81
CA ILE A 138 16.99 -0.61 30.97
C ILE A 138 17.49 0.61 31.76
N SER A 139 16.98 1.79 31.43
CA SER A 139 17.40 3.06 32.05
C SER A 139 17.08 3.17 33.55
N SER A 140 16.19 2.30 34.05
CA SER A 140 15.72 2.27 35.44
C SER A 140 16.52 1.32 36.34
N GLN A 141 17.38 0.47 35.78
CA GLN A 141 18.16 -0.51 36.54
C GLN A 141 19.52 0.08 36.97
N GLY A 142 19.82 0.03 38.27
CA GLY A 142 21.04 0.56 38.88
C GLY A 142 22.34 -0.19 38.51
N LYS A 143 23.26 -0.36 39.49
CA LYS A 143 24.66 -0.85 39.27
C LYS A 143 24.82 -2.26 38.68
N SER A 144 23.75 -3.02 38.47
CA SER A 144 23.75 -4.35 37.86
C SER A 144 22.99 -4.28 36.54
N LEU A 145 23.72 -4.12 35.43
CA LEU A 145 23.11 -4.04 34.11
C LEU A 145 22.68 -5.44 33.65
N GLN A 146 21.38 -5.73 33.68
CA GLN A 146 20.86 -6.91 32.97
C GLN A 146 20.65 -6.53 31.51
N ILE A 147 21.26 -7.30 30.59
CA ILE A 147 21.02 -7.13 29.15
C ILE A 147 19.64 -7.76 28.87
N PRO A 148 18.65 -6.98 28.41
CA PRO A 148 17.34 -7.54 28.10
C PRO A 148 17.39 -8.34 26.80
N ALA A 149 16.28 -9.00 26.47
CA ALA A 149 16.10 -9.64 25.18
C ALA A 149 14.69 -9.37 24.68
N LEU A 150 14.55 -9.02 23.39
CA LEU A 150 13.27 -8.97 22.73
C LEU A 150 12.81 -10.40 22.38
N PRO A 151 11.67 -10.89 22.93
CA PRO A 151 11.20 -12.24 22.68
C PRO A 151 10.85 -12.48 21.21
N ASN A 152 11.26 -13.63 20.67
CA ASN A 152 10.94 -14.05 19.29
C ASN A 152 11.38 -13.03 18.21
N LEU A 153 12.46 -12.28 18.46
CA LEU A 153 12.97 -11.25 17.55
C LEU A 153 13.17 -11.76 16.12
N GLU A 154 13.80 -12.93 15.97
CA GLU A 154 14.07 -13.51 14.66
C GLU A 154 12.77 -13.83 13.90
N GLN A 155 11.76 -14.38 14.59
CA GLN A 155 10.46 -14.67 13.98
C GLN A 155 9.73 -13.39 13.57
N LYS A 156 9.78 -12.33 14.38
CA LYS A 156 9.19 -11.02 14.06
C LYS A 156 9.81 -10.44 12.79
N VAL A 157 11.15 -10.42 12.70
CA VAL A 157 11.88 -9.93 11.53
C VAL A 157 11.56 -10.76 10.29
N LYS A 158 11.58 -12.10 10.41
CA LYS A 158 11.24 -13.00 9.29
C LYS A 158 9.81 -12.79 8.81
N GLY A 159 8.85 -12.68 9.74
CA GLY A 159 7.45 -12.42 9.43
C GLY A 159 7.25 -11.10 8.69
N PHE A 160 7.90 -10.03 9.15
CA PHE A 160 7.89 -8.75 8.45
C PHE A 160 8.43 -8.87 7.02
N ILE A 161 9.62 -9.47 6.84
CA ILE A 161 10.23 -9.63 5.51
C ILE A 161 9.37 -10.50 4.58
N SER A 162 8.82 -11.62 5.07
CA SER A 162 7.91 -12.45 4.27
C SER A 162 6.66 -11.69 3.84
N ASN A 163 6.09 -10.84 4.72
CA ASN A 163 4.90 -10.06 4.39
C ASN A 163 5.17 -8.96 3.35
N THR A 164 6.42 -8.52 3.16
CA THR A 164 6.76 -7.58 2.08
C THR A 164 6.46 -8.13 0.69
N ASP A 165 6.51 -9.46 0.51
CA ASP A 165 6.20 -10.11 -0.77
C ASP A 165 4.73 -9.89 -1.19
N HIS A 166 3.80 -9.81 -0.22
CA HIS A 166 2.40 -9.57 -0.53
C HIS A 166 2.16 -8.17 -1.09
N ALA A 167 2.78 -7.14 -0.50
CA ALA A 167 2.76 -5.79 -1.04
C ALA A 167 3.40 -5.73 -2.44
N MET A 168 4.51 -6.46 -2.64
CA MET A 168 5.21 -6.55 -3.92
C MET A 168 4.40 -7.22 -5.03
N ARG A 169 3.52 -8.18 -4.70
CA ARG A 169 2.58 -8.76 -5.67
C ARG A 169 1.61 -7.71 -6.20
N SER A 170 1.10 -6.82 -5.35
CA SER A 170 0.22 -5.74 -5.82
C SER A 170 0.97 -4.74 -6.73
N ILE A 171 2.25 -4.48 -6.47
CA ILE A 171 3.11 -3.67 -7.36
C ILE A 171 3.30 -4.35 -8.73
N MET A 172 3.46 -5.68 -8.75
CA MET A 172 3.50 -6.43 -10.00
C MET A 172 2.14 -6.37 -10.71
N GLU A 173 1.03 -6.62 -10.00
CA GLU A 173 -0.32 -6.61 -10.57
C GLU A 173 -0.69 -5.25 -11.19
N ILE A 174 -0.34 -4.13 -10.55
CA ILE A 174 -0.60 -2.81 -11.12
C ILE A 174 0.25 -2.56 -12.38
N THR A 175 1.47 -3.09 -12.43
CA THR A 175 2.29 -3.06 -13.65
C THR A 175 1.64 -3.86 -14.78
N ASN A 176 1.19 -5.08 -14.46
CA ASN A 176 0.57 -5.99 -15.43
C ASN A 176 -0.69 -5.42 -16.07
N LEU A 177 -1.38 -4.53 -15.38
CA LEU A 177 -2.57 -3.85 -15.88
C LEU A 177 -2.26 -2.98 -17.12
N PHE A 178 -1.05 -2.42 -17.19
CA PHE A 178 -0.58 -1.62 -18.34
C PHE A 178 0.29 -2.44 -19.29
N TYR A 179 1.02 -3.44 -18.78
CA TYR A 179 1.91 -4.30 -19.56
C TYR A 179 1.61 -5.79 -19.29
N PRO A 180 0.62 -6.39 -19.97
CA PRO A 180 0.20 -7.78 -19.72
C PRO A 180 1.28 -8.84 -19.97
N ASP A 181 2.29 -8.52 -20.76
CA ASP A 181 3.43 -9.40 -21.07
C ASP A 181 4.55 -9.33 -20.04
N VAL A 182 4.55 -8.31 -19.17
CA VAL A 182 5.53 -8.13 -18.09
C VAL A 182 5.09 -8.95 -16.88
N LYS A 183 5.34 -10.27 -16.89
CA LYS A 183 4.90 -11.21 -15.84
C LYS A 183 5.94 -12.27 -15.51
N GLY A 184 5.76 -12.92 -14.36
CA GLY A 184 6.56 -14.07 -13.94
C GLY A 184 7.89 -13.71 -13.27
N LYS A 185 8.81 -14.68 -13.20
CA LYS A 185 10.11 -14.48 -12.55
C LYS A 185 10.95 -13.48 -13.37
N GLY A 186 11.43 -12.41 -12.71
CA GLY A 186 12.24 -11.37 -13.35
C GLY A 186 11.41 -10.32 -14.11
N TRP A 187 10.13 -10.17 -13.77
CA TRP A 187 9.25 -9.17 -14.38
C TRP A 187 9.80 -7.74 -14.26
N GLU A 188 10.60 -7.42 -13.23
CA GLU A 188 11.19 -6.08 -13.07
C GLU A 188 12.24 -5.78 -14.15
N GLU A 189 13.00 -6.80 -14.57
CA GLU A 189 13.93 -6.69 -15.70
C GLU A 189 13.17 -6.51 -17.02
N LEU A 190 12.06 -7.23 -17.20
CA LEU A 190 11.19 -7.06 -18.37
C LEU A 190 10.60 -5.64 -18.39
N LEU A 191 10.05 -5.17 -17.27
CA LEU A 191 9.53 -3.80 -17.15
C LEU A 191 10.61 -2.77 -17.49
N CYS A 192 11.79 -2.91 -16.89
CA CYS A 192 12.91 -2.00 -17.13
C CYS A 192 13.29 -1.95 -18.61
N LYS A 193 13.34 -3.10 -19.30
CA LYS A 193 13.60 -3.14 -20.75
C LYS A 193 12.49 -2.50 -21.56
N THR A 194 11.23 -2.76 -21.23
CA THR A 194 10.07 -2.18 -21.92
C THR A 194 10.09 -0.65 -21.81
N ILE A 195 10.14 -0.11 -20.59
CA ILE A 195 10.14 1.34 -20.35
C ILE A 195 11.36 2.01 -20.99
N LYS A 196 12.54 1.39 -20.88
CA LYS A 196 13.76 1.88 -21.52
C LYS A 196 13.64 1.96 -23.04
N THR A 197 12.99 0.98 -23.66
CA THR A 197 12.77 0.96 -25.12
C THR A 197 11.80 2.04 -25.56
N GLU A 198 10.77 2.33 -24.75
CA GLU A 198 9.74 3.32 -25.06
C GLU A 198 10.21 4.77 -24.82
N LEU A 199 10.96 5.01 -23.74
CA LEU A 199 11.28 6.36 -23.24
C LEU A 199 12.76 6.74 -23.31
N GLY A 200 13.66 5.77 -23.44
CA GLY A 200 15.10 5.97 -23.38
C GLY A 200 15.68 5.92 -21.96
N ASP A 201 17.01 5.92 -21.88
CA ASP A 201 17.79 5.66 -20.66
C ASP A 201 17.67 6.76 -19.59
N ASP A 202 17.59 8.02 -20.04
CA ASP A 202 17.65 9.21 -19.19
C ASP A 202 16.26 9.70 -18.73
N ASP A 203 15.19 9.03 -19.16
CA ASP A 203 13.83 9.39 -18.76
C ASP A 203 13.63 9.17 -17.24
N PRO A 204 12.97 10.09 -16.51
CA PRO A 204 12.72 9.94 -15.07
C PRO A 204 12.03 8.63 -14.68
N PHE A 205 11.13 8.12 -15.53
CA PHE A 205 10.46 6.84 -15.27
C PHE A 205 11.43 5.67 -15.44
N THR A 206 12.29 5.69 -16.45
CA THR A 206 13.35 4.69 -16.64
C THR A 206 14.29 4.65 -15.44
N ILE A 207 14.74 5.82 -14.95
CA ILE A 207 15.61 5.94 -13.77
C ILE A 207 14.92 5.40 -12.51
N PHE A 208 13.63 5.73 -12.35
CA PHE A 208 12.81 5.22 -11.24
C PHE A 208 12.72 3.69 -11.28
N ILE A 209 12.37 3.08 -12.42
CA ILE A 209 12.25 1.63 -12.56
C ILE A 209 13.58 0.91 -12.31
N GLN A 210 14.72 1.47 -12.72
CA GLN A 210 16.03 0.91 -12.41
C GLN A 210 16.33 0.90 -10.91
N THR A 211 15.92 1.95 -10.20
CA THR A 211 16.08 2.04 -8.73
C THR A 211 15.14 1.08 -8.02
N PHE A 212 13.88 1.07 -8.43
CA PHE A 212 12.85 0.12 -8.00
C PHE A 212 13.35 -1.33 -8.13
N LYS A 213 13.86 -1.70 -9.31
CA LYS A 213 14.39 -3.03 -9.58
C LYS A 213 15.43 -3.46 -8.54
N LYS A 214 16.43 -2.62 -8.27
CA LYS A 214 17.47 -2.93 -7.26
C LYS A 214 16.88 -3.18 -5.88
N PHE A 215 15.88 -2.38 -5.47
CA PHE A 215 15.17 -2.60 -4.21
C PHE A 215 14.46 -3.95 -4.20
N THR A 216 13.71 -4.28 -5.25
CA THR A 216 12.94 -5.53 -5.34
C THR A 216 13.81 -6.78 -5.32
N GLU A 217 14.90 -6.79 -6.09
CA GLU A 217 15.83 -7.90 -6.17
C GLU A 217 16.52 -8.14 -4.82
N LYS A 218 16.93 -7.06 -4.14
CA LYS A 218 17.52 -7.13 -2.81
C LYS A 218 16.53 -7.72 -1.80
N THR A 219 15.31 -7.19 -1.72
CA THR A 219 14.28 -7.66 -0.77
C THR A 219 13.93 -9.13 -1.02
N ARG A 220 13.76 -9.52 -2.29
CA ARG A 220 13.50 -10.91 -2.68
C ARG A 220 14.66 -11.83 -2.33
N THR A 221 15.90 -11.40 -2.53
CA THR A 221 17.09 -12.20 -2.19
C THR A 221 17.17 -12.48 -0.70
N ILE A 222 16.96 -11.45 0.13
CA ILE A 222 16.91 -11.61 1.60
C ILE A 222 15.78 -12.55 2.02
N ARG A 223 14.58 -12.38 1.45
CA ARG A 223 13.43 -13.27 1.69
C ARG A 223 13.72 -14.71 1.28
N ASN A 224 14.29 -14.92 0.10
CA ASN A 224 14.68 -16.25 -0.38
C ASN A 224 15.72 -16.90 0.55
N LYS A 225 16.68 -16.15 1.10
CA LYS A 225 17.61 -16.70 2.09
C LYS A 225 16.90 -17.14 3.37
N ILE A 226 15.89 -16.40 3.80
CA ILE A 226 15.10 -16.74 5.00
C ILE A 226 14.27 -18.01 4.79
N GLU A 227 13.60 -18.13 3.65
CA GLU A 227 12.69 -19.25 3.36
C GLU A 227 13.43 -20.50 2.85
N HIS A 228 14.52 -20.30 2.13
CA HIS A 228 15.31 -21.34 1.48
C HIS A 228 16.81 -21.14 1.80
N PRO A 229 17.22 -21.41 3.06
CA PRO A 229 18.58 -21.10 3.52
C PRO A 229 19.70 -21.94 2.88
N TYR A 230 19.31 -23.00 2.15
CA TYR A 230 20.19 -23.95 1.47
C TYR A 230 20.26 -23.67 -0.05
N GLY A 231 21.21 -24.29 -0.76
CA GLY A 231 21.35 -24.17 -2.22
C GLY A 231 22.26 -23.00 -2.63
N GLU A 232 21.83 -22.21 -3.61
CA GLU A 232 22.63 -21.11 -4.21
C GLU A 232 23.02 -20.03 -3.18
N LEU A 233 22.16 -19.81 -2.17
CA LEU A 233 22.35 -18.83 -1.11
C LEU A 233 23.01 -19.43 0.16
N ARG A 234 23.55 -20.66 0.11
CA ARG A 234 24.10 -21.34 1.30
C ARG A 234 25.22 -20.53 1.99
N ASP A 235 26.02 -19.82 1.20
CA ASP A 235 27.18 -19.05 1.67
C ASP A 235 26.78 -17.63 2.15
N ASP A 236 25.55 -17.20 1.87
CA ASP A 236 25.04 -15.91 2.29
C ASP A 236 24.67 -15.96 3.78
N VAL A 237 24.91 -14.87 4.49
CA VAL A 237 24.71 -14.76 5.94
C VAL A 237 23.66 -13.71 6.24
N PHE A 238 22.57 -14.15 6.85
CA PHE A 238 21.53 -13.28 7.41
C PHE A 238 21.66 -13.30 8.93
N THR A 239 21.85 -12.13 9.54
CA THR A 239 22.06 -12.02 10.99
C THR A 239 21.02 -11.10 11.59
N VAL A 240 20.34 -11.58 12.62
CA VAL A 240 19.49 -10.81 13.52
C VAL A 240 20.16 -10.85 14.90
N GLU A 241 20.63 -9.71 15.38
CA GLU A 241 21.22 -9.58 16.72
C GLU A 241 20.20 -8.92 17.64
N ASN A 242 19.98 -9.53 18.80
CA ASN A 242 19.20 -8.91 19.89
C ASN A 242 20.07 -7.85 20.61
N TYR A 243 19.53 -7.26 21.68
CA TYR A 243 20.30 -6.37 22.55
C TYR A 243 21.65 -6.97 22.93
N LYS A 244 22.70 -6.15 22.86
CA LYS A 244 24.06 -6.60 23.12
C LYS A 244 24.85 -5.51 23.81
N LEU A 245 25.66 -5.89 24.80
CA LEU A 245 26.61 -4.96 25.40
C LEU A 245 27.77 -4.73 24.44
N ASN A 246 28.07 -3.47 24.17
CA ASN A 246 29.20 -3.09 23.33
C ASN A 246 30.46 -2.79 24.17
N LEU A 247 31.59 -2.56 23.50
CA LEU A 247 32.88 -2.30 24.15
C LEU A 247 32.91 -1.01 24.98
N THR A 248 31.93 -0.12 24.81
CA THR A 248 31.77 1.09 25.62
C THR A 248 30.84 0.90 26.82
N ASN A 249 30.46 -0.36 27.12
CA ASN A 249 29.52 -0.73 28.18
C ASN A 249 28.12 -0.11 28.00
N ASN A 250 27.77 0.22 26.76
CA ASN A 250 26.43 0.63 26.37
C ASN A 250 25.69 -0.56 25.75
N ILE A 251 24.36 -0.55 25.82
CA ILE A 251 23.53 -1.57 25.18
C ILE A 251 23.21 -1.10 23.76
N ASP A 252 23.64 -1.87 22.77
CA ASP A 252 23.23 -1.73 21.37
C ASP A 252 21.80 -2.25 21.21
N LEU A 253 21.01 -1.53 20.41
CA LEU A 253 19.65 -1.92 20.04
C LEU A 253 19.65 -3.13 19.10
N PRO A 254 18.52 -3.87 19.01
CA PRO A 254 18.37 -4.98 18.07
C PRO A 254 18.65 -4.55 16.63
N SER A 255 19.34 -5.41 15.89
CA SER A 255 19.87 -5.06 14.57
C SER A 255 19.82 -6.22 13.58
N ILE A 256 19.82 -5.85 12.30
CA ILE A 256 19.74 -6.75 11.16
C ILE A 256 20.90 -6.47 10.21
N SER A 257 21.44 -7.52 9.60
CA SER A 257 22.41 -7.41 8.51
C SER A 257 22.28 -8.59 7.55
N TYR A 258 22.72 -8.37 6.31
CA TYR A 258 22.78 -9.39 5.28
C TYR A 258 24.10 -9.26 4.53
N LYS A 259 24.84 -10.36 4.43
CA LYS A 259 26.06 -10.45 3.64
C LYS A 259 25.90 -11.54 2.59
N GLY A 260 25.77 -11.13 1.33
CA GLY A 260 25.61 -12.05 0.21
C GLY A 260 26.56 -11.76 -0.95
N LYS A 261 26.55 -12.64 -1.94
CA LYS A 261 27.39 -12.50 -3.15
C LYS A 261 27.00 -11.29 -3.99
N GLU A 262 25.71 -11.07 -4.18
CA GLU A 262 25.18 -10.02 -5.06
C GLU A 262 24.78 -8.76 -4.30
N TYR A 263 24.17 -8.92 -3.11
CA TYR A 263 23.63 -7.82 -2.33
C TYR A 263 24.15 -7.86 -0.89
N ASN A 264 24.33 -6.67 -0.33
CA ASN A 264 24.66 -6.48 1.07
C ASN A 264 23.67 -5.53 1.74
N LEU A 265 23.33 -5.83 2.98
CA LEU A 265 22.66 -4.94 3.91
C LEU A 265 23.62 -4.70 5.07
N SER A 266 24.19 -3.49 5.11
CA SER A 266 24.98 -3.03 6.25
C SER A 266 24.17 -3.17 7.53
N LYS A 267 24.86 -3.46 8.64
CA LYS A 267 24.23 -3.57 9.95
C LYS A 267 23.46 -2.30 10.26
N MET A 268 22.17 -2.44 10.56
CA MET A 268 21.27 -1.34 10.92
C MET A 268 20.26 -1.79 11.97
N GLN A 269 19.64 -0.84 12.66
CA GLN A 269 18.56 -1.13 13.61
C GLN A 269 17.35 -1.72 12.90
N ILE A 270 16.67 -2.66 13.54
CA ILE A 270 15.50 -3.33 12.96
C ILE A 270 14.34 -2.35 12.77
N ALA A 271 14.11 -1.43 13.73
CA ALA A 271 13.10 -0.38 13.59
C ALA A 271 13.30 0.43 12.30
N VAL A 272 14.52 0.92 12.07
CA VAL A 272 14.88 1.71 10.88
C VAL A 272 14.72 0.88 9.60
N PHE A 273 15.06 -0.42 9.63
CA PHE A 273 14.87 -1.31 8.49
C PHE A 273 13.38 -1.47 8.15
N MET A 274 12.53 -1.72 9.15
CA MET A 274 11.09 -1.89 8.94
C MET A 274 10.45 -0.60 8.43
N GLU A 275 10.75 0.54 9.04
CA GLU A 275 10.25 1.85 8.64
C GLU A 275 10.64 2.19 7.20
N SER A 276 11.95 2.11 6.88
CA SER A 276 12.44 2.43 5.54
C SER A 276 11.89 1.48 4.47
N THR A 277 11.67 0.21 4.80
CA THR A 277 11.07 -0.77 3.88
C THR A 277 9.61 -0.44 3.60
N THR A 278 8.81 -0.16 4.63
CA THR A 278 7.40 0.24 4.49
C THR A 278 7.27 1.52 3.66
N LEU A 279 8.06 2.56 3.97
CA LEU A 279 8.03 3.81 3.22
C LEU A 279 8.49 3.65 1.76
N SER A 280 9.50 2.78 1.53
CA SER A 280 9.96 2.48 0.17
C SER A 280 8.87 1.80 -0.65
N LEU A 281 8.18 0.80 -0.09
CA LEU A 281 7.07 0.12 -0.75
C LEU A 281 5.93 1.08 -1.09
N LEU A 282 5.52 1.92 -0.13
CA LEU A 282 4.49 2.93 -0.35
C LEU A 282 4.86 3.88 -1.49
N THR A 283 6.08 4.42 -1.44
CA THR A 283 6.59 5.37 -2.45
C THR A 283 6.71 4.73 -3.82
N ILE A 284 7.18 3.48 -3.88
CA ILE A 284 7.25 2.72 -5.13
C ILE A 284 5.85 2.55 -5.72
N PHE A 285 4.88 2.11 -4.93
CA PHE A 285 3.53 1.87 -5.42
C PHE A 285 2.87 3.16 -5.93
N GLU A 286 2.95 4.24 -5.15
CA GLU A 286 2.43 5.55 -5.53
C GLU A 286 3.06 6.07 -6.83
N LEU A 287 4.40 6.14 -6.89
CA LEU A 287 5.09 6.68 -8.06
C LEU A 287 4.91 5.80 -9.29
N LEU A 288 4.84 4.48 -9.12
CA LEU A 288 4.56 3.57 -10.22
C LEU A 288 3.16 3.84 -10.80
N MET A 289 2.12 4.00 -9.96
CA MET A 289 0.80 4.39 -10.44
C MET A 289 0.84 5.71 -11.21
N VAL A 290 1.54 6.72 -10.67
CA VAL A 290 1.66 8.05 -11.27
C VAL A 290 2.31 7.97 -12.65
N TYR A 291 3.46 7.31 -12.76
CA TYR A 291 4.18 7.19 -14.03
C TYR A 291 3.39 6.38 -15.06
N LEU A 292 2.81 5.24 -14.67
CA LEU A 292 2.00 4.41 -15.56
C LEU A 292 0.77 5.18 -16.06
N CYS A 293 0.05 5.85 -15.17
CA CYS A 293 -1.13 6.63 -15.55
C CYS A 293 -0.78 7.85 -16.40
N ASN A 294 0.36 8.51 -16.15
CA ASN A 294 0.82 9.65 -16.94
C ASN A 294 1.23 9.23 -18.36
N LEU A 295 1.99 8.14 -18.47
CA LEU A 295 2.48 7.62 -19.74
C LEU A 295 1.32 7.20 -20.65
N HIS A 296 0.29 6.61 -20.05
CA HIS A 296 -0.89 6.10 -20.75
C HIS A 296 -2.09 7.06 -20.65
N ALA A 297 -1.90 8.34 -20.36
CA ALA A 297 -3.02 9.28 -20.24
C ALA A 297 -3.70 9.51 -21.60
N GLU A 298 -5.00 9.25 -21.71
CA GLU A 298 -5.79 9.57 -22.90
C GLU A 298 -6.03 11.09 -22.98
N PRO A 299 -5.97 11.71 -24.17
CA PRO A 299 -6.25 13.13 -24.35
C PRO A 299 -7.71 13.47 -24.00
N PHE A 300 -7.95 14.73 -23.64
CA PHE A 300 -9.29 15.26 -23.42
C PHE A 300 -9.61 16.30 -24.47
N ALA A 301 -10.68 16.10 -25.25
CA ALA A 301 -11.08 16.99 -26.33
C ALA A 301 -9.96 17.30 -27.36
N GLY A 302 -9.03 16.36 -27.56
CA GLY A 302 -7.87 16.51 -28.45
C GLY A 302 -6.64 17.12 -27.77
N ASP A 303 -6.78 17.70 -26.58
CA ASP A 303 -5.68 18.26 -25.80
C ASP A 303 -4.97 17.20 -24.97
N LYS A 304 -3.66 17.39 -24.79
CA LYS A 304 -2.82 16.49 -24.01
C LYS A 304 -3.23 16.54 -22.54
N ARG A 305 -3.53 15.38 -21.97
CA ARG A 305 -3.71 15.18 -20.54
C ARG A 305 -2.39 14.68 -19.93
N ILE A 306 -2.01 15.21 -18.79
CA ILE A 306 -0.83 14.79 -18.02
C ILE A 306 -1.19 14.61 -16.55
N VAL A 307 -0.39 13.84 -15.82
CA VAL A 307 -0.46 13.79 -14.35
C VAL A 307 0.53 14.79 -13.78
N VAL A 308 0.07 15.66 -12.88
CA VAL A 308 0.87 16.69 -12.23
C VAL A 308 0.88 16.50 -10.72
N SER A 309 1.94 16.98 -10.08
CA SER A 309 2.00 17.06 -8.62
C SER A 309 1.12 18.21 -8.11
N VAL A 310 0.35 17.94 -7.05
CA VAL A 310 -0.44 18.93 -6.33
C VAL A 310 0.37 19.39 -5.10
N PRO A 311 0.74 20.69 -5.02
CA PRO A 311 1.41 21.25 -3.86
C PRO A 311 0.61 21.04 -2.56
N GLU A 312 1.29 20.77 -1.45
CA GLU A 312 0.66 20.47 -0.15
C GLU A 312 -0.29 21.58 0.32
N ASP A 313 0.08 22.85 0.12
CA ASP A 313 -0.70 24.03 0.46
C ASP A 313 -2.00 24.20 -0.36
N ARG A 314 -2.12 23.45 -1.47
CA ARG A 314 -3.29 23.45 -2.35
C ARG A 314 -4.19 22.22 -2.19
N ARG A 315 -3.81 21.27 -1.34
CA ARG A 315 -4.61 20.07 -1.09
C ARG A 315 -5.74 20.39 -0.12
N GLN A 316 -6.91 19.82 -0.38
CA GLN A 316 -8.01 19.89 0.58
C GLN A 316 -7.71 19.01 1.79
N GLU A 317 -8.26 19.31 2.96
CA GLU A 317 -8.03 18.53 4.18
C GLU A 317 -8.39 17.05 4.00
N SER A 318 -9.48 16.76 3.29
CA SER A 318 -9.93 15.39 2.95
C SER A 318 -9.05 14.68 1.93
N GLU A 319 -8.06 15.36 1.34
CA GLU A 319 -7.19 14.91 0.26
C GLU A 319 -5.72 15.28 0.51
N LYS A 320 -5.34 15.58 1.77
CA LYS A 320 -4.02 16.13 2.13
C LYS A 320 -2.85 15.24 1.68
N HIS A 321 -3.11 13.96 1.56
CA HIS A 321 -2.15 12.92 1.17
C HIS A 321 -2.28 12.49 -0.30
N VAL A 322 -3.18 13.11 -1.08
CA VAL A 322 -3.31 12.88 -2.53
C VAL A 322 -2.35 13.84 -3.24
N GLY A 323 -1.21 13.31 -3.66
CA GLY A 323 -0.11 14.09 -4.23
C GLY A 323 -0.23 14.42 -5.71
N PHE A 324 -1.10 13.74 -6.46
CA PHE A 324 -1.11 13.79 -7.93
C PHE A 324 -2.52 13.82 -8.52
N LYS A 325 -2.70 14.57 -9.62
CA LYS A 325 -3.98 14.64 -10.35
C LYS A 325 -3.75 14.84 -11.84
N TYR A 326 -4.76 14.53 -12.65
CA TYR A 326 -4.72 14.90 -14.07
C TYR A 326 -4.92 16.40 -14.27
N GLU A 327 -4.17 16.96 -15.23
CA GLU A 327 -4.34 18.30 -15.78
C GLU A 327 -4.39 18.22 -17.31
N VAL A 328 -5.20 19.08 -17.93
CA VAL A 328 -5.29 19.21 -19.39
C VAL A 328 -4.44 20.40 -19.81
N LEU A 329 -3.46 20.16 -20.68
CA LEU A 329 -2.66 21.19 -21.31
C LEU A 329 -3.41 21.74 -22.52
N TRP A 330 -4.28 22.73 -22.27
CA TRP A 330 -5.07 23.38 -23.30
C TRP A 330 -4.17 23.99 -24.39
N THR A 331 -4.24 23.46 -25.60
CA THR A 331 -3.69 24.12 -26.78
C THR A 331 -4.77 25.05 -27.33
N LYS A 332 -4.48 26.36 -27.33
CA LYS A 332 -5.39 27.39 -27.82
C LYS A 332 -5.56 27.35 -29.32
#